data_AF-A0A7V2V7S7-F1
#
_entry.id   AF-A0A7V2V7S7-F1
#
_cell.length_a   1.000
_cell.length_b   1.000
_cell.length_c   1.000
_cell.angle_alpha   90.00
_cell.angle_beta   90.00
_cell.angle_gamma   90.00
#
_symmetry.space_group_name_H-M   'P 1'
#
loop_
_entity.id
_entity.type
_entity.pdbx_description
1 polymer ?
#
loop_
_entity_poly.entity_id
_entity_poly.type
_entity_poly.pdbx_seq_one_letter_code
_entity_poly.pdbx_strand_id
1 'polypeptide(L)'
;MSKKKNKSKKKEEESTLKTTWISMRSGLAIITIVSILLVIWTVWKASTGPIGERILWGLAFGGSIWVIFLFALFINRLFRRRK
;
A
#
# COMPACT_ATOMS: atom_id res chain seq x y z
N MET A 1 41.59 25.79 -10.37
CA MET A 1 40.94 24.77 -9.50
C MET A 1 39.52 25.24 -9.15
N SER A 2 38.53 25.10 -10.05
CA SER A 2 37.14 25.58 -9.78
C SER A 2 36.05 24.91 -10.64
N LYS A 3 36.08 23.57 -10.75
CA LYS A 3 35.05 22.79 -11.48
C LYS A 3 34.32 21.76 -10.60
N LYS A 4 34.32 21.91 -9.27
CA LYS A 4 33.74 20.89 -8.36
C LYS A 4 32.40 21.27 -7.72
N LYS A 5 31.94 22.52 -7.81
CA LYS A 5 30.67 22.97 -7.18
C LYS A 5 29.39 22.75 -8.01
N ASN A 6 29.47 22.57 -9.33
CA ASN A 6 28.27 22.44 -10.18
C ASN A 6 27.70 21.02 -10.35
N LYS A 7 28.40 19.98 -9.86
CA LYS A 7 27.94 18.59 -10.01
C LYS A 7 27.00 18.12 -8.89
N SER A 8 26.91 18.88 -7.79
CA SER A 8 26.10 18.55 -6.62
C SER A 8 24.62 18.96 -6.79
N LYS A 9 24.34 20.16 -7.31
CA LYS A 9 22.97 20.66 -7.48
C LYS A 9 22.13 19.83 -8.47
N LYS A 10 22.76 19.34 -9.55
CA LYS A 10 22.05 18.59 -10.60
C LYS A 10 21.58 17.20 -10.16
N LYS A 11 22.12 16.63 -9.07
CA LYS A 11 21.70 15.34 -8.51
C LYS A 11 20.55 15.45 -7.49
N GLU A 12 20.36 16.63 -6.89
CA GLU A 12 19.26 16.88 -5.96
C GLU A 12 17.95 17.22 -6.70
N GLU A 13 18.01 17.83 -7.88
CA GLU A 13 16.81 18.14 -8.68
C GLU A 13 16.24 16.92 -9.43
N GLU A 14 17.05 15.89 -9.71
CA GLU A 14 16.54 14.66 -10.35
C GLU A 14 15.89 13.70 -9.35
N SER A 15 16.25 13.80 -8.06
CA SER A 15 15.66 13.00 -6.98
C SER A 15 14.32 13.57 -6.50
N THR A 16 14.10 14.88 -6.62
CA THR A 16 12.81 15.54 -6.34
C THR A 16 11.77 15.30 -7.44
N LEU A 17 12.16 14.88 -8.65
CA LEU A 17 11.20 14.43 -9.67
C LEU A 17 10.87 12.94 -9.59
N LYS A 18 11.57 12.21 -8.72
CA LYS A 18 11.35 10.77 -8.44
C LYS A 18 10.78 10.50 -7.05
N THR A 19 10.24 11.51 -6.38
CA THR A 19 9.48 11.28 -5.15
C THR A 19 8.15 10.64 -5.54
N THR A 20 8.05 9.33 -5.31
CA THR A 20 6.77 8.63 -5.32
C THR A 20 5.80 9.39 -4.42
N TRP A 21 4.69 9.89 -4.98
CA TRP A 21 3.69 10.72 -4.29
C TRP A 21 3.18 10.10 -2.98
N ILE A 22 3.23 8.76 -2.88
CA ILE A 22 2.98 8.03 -1.65
C ILE A 22 4.18 7.14 -1.32
N SER A 23 4.74 7.30 -0.10
CA SER A 23 5.75 6.37 0.39
C SER A 23 5.15 4.98 0.53
N MET A 24 5.89 3.95 0.15
CA MET A 24 5.45 2.55 0.25
C MET A 24 5.08 2.18 1.71
N ARG A 25 5.71 2.82 2.70
CA ARG A 25 5.36 2.69 4.13
C ARG A 25 3.98 3.26 4.44
N SER A 26 3.66 4.43 3.89
CA SER A 26 2.36 5.07 4.06
C SER A 26 1.25 4.26 3.39
N GLY A 27 1.49 3.75 2.18
CA GLY A 27 0.55 2.86 1.50
C GLY A 27 0.27 1.59 2.31
N LEU A 28 1.32 0.96 2.86
CA LEU A 28 1.18 -0.20 3.75
C LEU A 28 0.30 0.15 4.96
N ALA A 29 0.62 1.24 5.66
CA ALA A 29 -0.10 1.66 6.87
C ALA A 29 -1.58 1.95 6.61
N ILE A 30 -1.90 2.64 5.51
CA ILE A 30 -3.28 2.96 5.12
C ILE A 30 -4.08 1.67 4.87
N ILE A 31 -3.52 0.71 4.14
CA ILE A 31 -4.19 -0.56 3.85
C ILE A 31 -4.41 -1.39 5.11
N THR A 32 -3.45 -1.42 6.04
CA THR A 32 -3.65 -2.13 7.30
C THR A 32 -4.79 -1.50 8.10
N ILE A 33 -4.84 -0.17 8.19
CA ILE A 33 -5.90 0.56 8.90
C ILE A 33 -7.26 0.31 8.24
N VAL A 34 -7.35 0.50 6.91
CA VAL A 34 -8.60 0.29 6.14
C VAL A 34 -9.08 -1.16 6.25
N SER A 35 -8.17 -2.13 6.19
CA SER A 35 -8.49 -3.54 6.35
C SER A 35 -9.08 -3.84 7.73
N ILE A 36 -8.48 -3.31 8.80
CA ILE A 36 -8.98 -3.51 10.18
C ILE A 36 -10.35 -2.85 10.37
N LEU A 37 -10.50 -1.60 9.89
CA LEU A 37 -11.79 -0.91 9.93
C LEU A 37 -12.89 -1.70 9.21
N LEU A 38 -12.58 -2.26 8.04
CA LEU A 38 -13.56 -3.05 7.27
C LEU A 38 -13.93 -4.36 7.96
N VAL A 39 -12.97 -5.06 8.58
CA VAL A 39 -13.27 -6.26 9.39
C VAL A 39 -14.23 -5.90 10.53
N ILE A 40 -13.90 -4.86 11.32
CA ILE A 40 -14.72 -4.41 12.45
C ILE A 40 -16.12 -4.01 11.97
N TRP A 41 -16.19 -3.22 10.90
CA TRP A 41 -17.45 -2.76 10.31
C TRP A 41 -18.32 -3.91 9.84
N THR A 42 -17.72 -4.89 9.16
CA THR A 42 -18.43 -6.05 8.60
C THR A 42 -18.97 -6.95 9.72
N VAL A 43 -18.17 -7.22 10.75
CA VAL A 43 -18.59 -7.97 11.93
C VAL A 43 -19.72 -7.25 12.66
N TRP A 44 -19.63 -5.92 12.78
CA TRP A 44 -20.65 -5.11 13.44
C TRP A 44 -21.96 -5.07 12.65
N LYS A 45 -21.91 -5.02 11.31
CA LYS A 45 -23.09 -5.00 10.43
C LYS A 45 -23.72 -6.35 10.16
N ALA A 46 -23.02 -7.45 10.36
CA ALA A 46 -23.56 -8.79 10.11
C ALA A 46 -24.61 -9.14 11.18
N SER A 47 -25.83 -8.59 11.14
CA SER A 47 -26.76 -8.65 12.28
C SER A 47 -27.47 -10.01 12.50
N THR A 48 -27.32 -10.97 11.60
CA THR A 48 -28.11 -12.22 11.63
C THR A 48 -27.28 -13.41 11.13
N GLY A 49 -26.62 -14.13 12.04
CA GLY A 49 -25.90 -15.35 11.72
C GLY A 49 -24.99 -15.84 12.87
N PRO A 50 -24.62 -17.13 12.91
CA PRO A 50 -23.68 -17.65 13.88
C PRO A 50 -22.36 -16.86 13.87
N ILE A 51 -21.74 -16.69 15.05
CA ILE A 51 -20.50 -15.90 15.23
C ILE A 51 -19.40 -16.29 14.22
N GLY A 52 -19.34 -17.58 13.83
CA GLY A 52 -18.36 -18.10 12.88
C GLY A 52 -18.49 -17.53 11.47
N GLU A 53 -19.72 -17.35 10.97
CA GLU A 53 -19.96 -16.77 9.63
C GLU A 53 -19.55 -15.29 9.60
N ARG A 54 -19.77 -14.55 10.70
CA ARG A 54 -19.39 -13.13 10.81
C ARG A 54 -17.88 -12.94 10.70
N ILE A 55 -17.11 -13.84 11.33
CA ILE A 55 -15.65 -13.84 11.28
C ILE A 55 -15.15 -14.24 9.90
N LEU A 56 -15.76 -15.27 9.28
CA LEU A 56 -15.44 -15.68 7.91
C LEU A 56 -15.64 -14.54 6.91
N TRP A 57 -16.76 -13.82 6.98
CA TRP A 57 -17.02 -12.68 6.12
C TRP A 57 -16.08 -11.51 6.41
N GLY A 58 -15.82 -11.20 7.68
CA GLY A 58 -14.83 -10.17 8.05
C GLY A 58 -13.43 -10.49 7.49
N LEU A 59 -12.99 -11.74 7.60
CA LEU A 59 -11.69 -12.20 7.13
C LEU A 59 -11.62 -12.30 5.60
N ALA A 60 -12.71 -12.69 4.94
CA ALA A 60 -12.83 -12.66 3.47
C ALA A 60 -12.73 -11.22 2.94
N PHE A 61 -13.44 -10.27 3.55
CA PHE A 61 -13.38 -8.86 3.15
C PHE A 61 -12.02 -8.23 3.47
N GLY A 62 -11.49 -8.39 4.68
CA GLY A 62 -10.15 -7.90 5.05
C GLY A 62 -9.05 -8.52 4.20
N GLY A 63 -9.14 -9.83 3.96
CA GLY A 63 -8.22 -10.58 3.11
C GLY A 63 -8.25 -10.14 1.64
N SER A 64 -9.44 -9.81 1.10
CA SER A 64 -9.57 -9.35 -0.29
C SER A 64 -8.76 -8.07 -0.58
N ILE A 65 -8.70 -7.15 0.39
CA ILE A 65 -7.94 -5.89 0.28
C ILE A 65 -6.44 -6.19 0.23
N TRP A 66 -5.99 -7.14 1.07
CA TRP A 66 -4.62 -7.62 1.06
C TRP A 66 -4.25 -8.27 -0.28
N VAL A 67 -5.16 -9.05 -0.88
CA VAL A 67 -4.95 -9.65 -2.21
C VAL A 67 -4.73 -8.55 -3.26
N ILE A 68 -5.60 -7.54 -3.31
CA ILE A 68 -5.47 -6.42 -4.27
C ILE A 68 -4.17 -5.66 -4.04
N PHE A 69 -3.79 -5.42 -2.79
CA PHE A 69 -2.55 -4.73 -2.46
C PHE A 69 -1.30 -5.52 -2.84
N LEU A 70 -1.25 -6.81 -2.50
CA LEU A 70 -0.16 -7.70 -2.90
C LEU A 70 -0.09 -7.83 -4.41
N PHE A 71 -1.23 -7.88 -5.09
CA PHE A 71 -1.29 -7.88 -6.55
C PHE A 71 -0.71 -6.59 -7.14
N ALA A 72 -1.07 -5.43 -6.60
CA ALA A 72 -0.50 -4.15 -7.01
C ALA A 72 1.02 -4.09 -6.78
N LEU A 73 1.51 -4.61 -5.64
CA LEU A 73 2.95 -4.73 -5.37
C LEU A 73 3.64 -5.71 -6.32
N PHE A 74 2.99 -6.82 -6.65
CA PHE A 74 3.49 -7.81 -7.60
C PHE A 74 3.64 -7.22 -9.01
N ILE A 75 2.62 -6.51 -9.49
CA ILE A 75 2.67 -5.77 -10.76
C ILE A 75 3.80 -4.74 -10.73
N ASN A 76 3.86 -3.91 -9.68
CA ASN A 76 4.91 -2.89 -9.56
C ASN A 76 6.31 -3.53 -9.59
N ARG A 77 6.50 -4.67 -8.92
CA ARG A 77 7.76 -5.44 -8.95
C ARG A 77 8.06 -6.02 -10.34
N LEU A 78 7.05 -6.51 -11.06
CA LEU A 78 7.20 -7.09 -12.40
C LEU A 78 7.61 -6.01 -13.41
N PHE A 79 6.94 -4.86 -13.39
CA PHE A 79 7.26 -3.73 -14.28
C PHE A 79 8.62 -3.11 -13.97
N ARG A 80 9.04 -3.06 -12.70
CA ARG A 80 10.36 -2.55 -12.32
C ARG A 80 11.52 -3.49 -12.69
N ARG A 81 11.24 -4.75 -13.06
CA ARG A 81 12.25 -5.71 -13.55
C ARG A 81 12.39 -5.72 -15.08
N ARG A 82 11.44 -5.11 -15.79
CA ARG A 82 11.43 -5.00 -17.26
C ARG A 82 12.07 -3.69 -17.77
N LYS A 83 12.39 -2.76 -16.87
CA LYS A 83 13.17 -1.54 -17.10
C LYS A 83 14.57 -1.72 -16.55
#